data_AF-A0A959VDI5-F1
#
_entry.id   AF-A0A959VDI5-F1
#
_cell.length_a   1.000
_cell.length_b   1.000
_cell.length_c   1.000
_cell.angle_alpha   90.00
_cell.angle_beta   90.00
_cell.angle_gamma   90.00
#
_symmetry.space_group_name_H-M   'P 1'
#
loop_
_entity.id
_entity.type
_entity.pdbx_description
1 polymer ?
#
loop_
_entity_poly.entity_id
_entity_poly.type
_entity_poly.pdbx_seq_one_letter_code
_entity_poly.pdbx_strand_id
1 'polypeptide(L)'
;AKLVSQSNGRIILMPGSGINENNIREIATKTGATEFHMTGREKVESKMIYRKEGIYMGGNRSIPEFETYITSQTRVSKVLQALNATI
;
A
#
# COMPACT_ATOMS: atom_id res chain seq x y z
N ALA A 1 9.69 -12.20 11.03
CA ALA A 1 10.39 -13.51 10.97
C ALA A 1 9.98 -14.41 12.14
N LYS A 2 10.31 -14.07 13.41
CA LYS A 2 10.05 -14.95 14.57
C LYS A 2 8.61 -15.51 14.65
N LEU A 3 7.61 -14.65 14.50
CA LEU A 3 6.20 -15.08 14.53
C LEU A 3 5.83 -16.01 13.37
N VAL A 4 6.38 -15.77 12.17
CA VAL A 4 6.18 -16.65 11.01
C VAL A 4 6.76 -18.03 11.31
N SER A 5 7.98 -18.11 11.83
CA SER A 5 8.60 -19.38 12.22
C SER A 5 7.85 -20.09 13.36
N GLN A 6 7.46 -19.36 14.41
CA GLN A 6 6.74 -19.91 15.56
C GLN A 6 5.34 -20.42 15.20
N SER A 7 4.71 -19.84 14.17
CA SER A 7 3.41 -20.29 13.68
C SER A 7 3.44 -21.76 13.23
N ASN A 8 4.58 -22.22 12.72
CA ASN A 8 4.75 -23.54 12.13
C ASN A 8 3.62 -23.90 11.14
N GLY A 9 3.18 -22.93 10.34
CA GLY A 9 2.12 -23.11 9.33
C GLY A 9 0.70 -23.27 9.88
N ARG A 10 0.49 -23.18 11.20
CA ARG A 10 -0.84 -23.35 11.83
C ARG A 10 -1.77 -22.17 11.56
N ILE A 11 -1.20 -20.98 11.38
CA ILE A 11 -1.90 -19.74 11.06
C ILE A 11 -1.03 -18.92 10.11
N ILE A 12 -1.67 -18.16 9.23
CA ILE A 12 -0.97 -17.29 8.28
C ILE A 12 -0.66 -15.97 8.96
N LEU A 13 0.61 -15.60 8.96
CA LEU A 13 1.09 -14.32 9.47
C LEU A 13 1.30 -13.42 8.27
N MET A 14 0.38 -12.48 8.07
CA MET A 14 0.38 -11.55 6.94
C MET A 14 0.99 -10.20 7.36
N PRO A 15 2.23 -9.88 6.96
CA PRO A 15 2.82 -8.57 7.23
C PRO A 15 2.02 -7.48 6.50
N GLY A 16 1.94 -6.31 7.11
CA GLY A 16 1.29 -5.13 6.55
C GLY A 16 1.96 -3.85 7.02
N SER A 17 1.31 -2.70 6.78
CA SER A 17 1.79 -1.36 7.15
C SER A 17 3.02 -0.87 6.38
N GLY A 18 2.78 -0.33 5.18
CA GLY A 18 3.82 0.33 4.37
C GLY A 18 4.53 -0.58 3.35
N ILE A 19 4.00 -1.78 3.13
CA ILE A 19 4.48 -2.67 2.06
C ILE A 19 4.23 -2.03 0.70
N ASN A 20 5.26 -2.04 -0.14
CA ASN A 20 5.27 -1.45 -1.47
C ASN A 20 6.28 -2.15 -2.39
N GLU A 21 6.36 -1.69 -3.64
CA GLU A 21 7.16 -2.29 -4.70
C GLU A 21 8.66 -2.34 -4.41
N ASN A 22 9.16 -1.46 -3.54
CA ASN A 22 10.58 -1.36 -3.23
C ASN A 22 11.01 -2.26 -2.06
N ASN A 23 10.08 -2.68 -1.19
CA ASN A 23 10.41 -3.42 0.03
C ASN A 23 9.83 -4.84 0.10
N ILE A 24 8.82 -5.18 -0.71
CA ILE A 24 8.09 -6.44 -0.57
C ILE A 24 9.00 -7.66 -0.69
N ARG A 25 9.96 -7.64 -1.63
CA ARG A 25 10.90 -8.75 -1.84
C ARG A 25 11.79 -8.96 -0.62
N GLU A 26 12.36 -7.89 -0.09
CA GLU A 26 13.22 -7.98 1.09
C GLU A 26 12.45 -8.53 2.29
N ILE A 27 11.22 -8.06 2.51
CA ILE A 27 10.35 -8.52 3.58
C ILE A 27 10.01 -10.01 3.38
N ALA A 28 9.64 -10.43 2.18
CA ALA A 28 9.34 -11.82 1.88
C ALA A 28 10.53 -12.73 2.18
N THR A 29 11.72 -12.40 1.67
CA THR A 29 12.95 -13.18 1.90
C THR A 29 13.34 -13.21 3.37
N LYS A 30 13.29 -12.08 4.08
CA LYS A 30 13.70 -12.01 5.49
C LYS A 30 12.71 -12.68 6.44
N THR A 31 11.43 -12.70 6.10
CA THR A 31 10.38 -13.18 7.02
C THR A 31 9.88 -14.57 6.72
N GLY A 32 9.98 -15.04 5.47
CA GLY A 32 9.36 -16.27 4.99
C GLY A 32 7.83 -16.19 4.90
N ALA A 33 7.25 -14.99 4.97
CA ALA A 33 5.81 -14.80 4.83
C ALA A 33 5.36 -15.08 3.39
N THR A 34 4.18 -15.68 3.24
CA THR A 34 3.60 -16.07 1.95
C THR A 34 2.46 -15.15 1.51
N GLU A 35 1.88 -14.39 2.44
CA GLU A 35 0.79 -13.44 2.18
C GLU A 35 1.15 -12.06 2.72
N PHE A 36 0.67 -11.00 2.06
CA PHE A 36 0.99 -9.61 2.38
C PHE A 36 -0.22 -8.70 2.25
N HIS A 37 -0.34 -7.73 3.16
CA HIS A 37 -1.36 -6.70 3.12
C HIS A 37 -0.76 -5.34 2.71
N MET A 38 -1.30 -4.74 1.66
CA MET A 38 -0.90 -3.40 1.21
C MET A 38 -2.11 -2.58 0.77
N THR A 39 -2.00 -1.26 0.89
CA THR A 39 -3.05 -0.35 0.41
C THR A 39 -2.97 -0.10 -1.10
N GLY A 40 -1.77 -0.07 -1.69
CA GLY A 40 -1.58 0.12 -3.14
C GLY A 40 -2.14 1.42 -3.73
N ARG A 41 -2.48 2.38 -2.88
CA ARG A 41 -3.14 3.62 -3.30
C ARG A 41 -2.18 4.66 -3.88
N GLU A 42 -2.71 5.49 -4.76
CA GLU A 42 -2.10 6.73 -5.22
C GLU A 42 -3.08 7.89 -5.03
N LYS A 43 -2.54 9.11 -5.03
CA LYS A 43 -3.34 10.32 -4.98
C LYS A 43 -3.86 10.61 -6.39
N VAL A 44 -5.15 10.88 -6.49
CA VAL A 44 -5.84 11.21 -7.74
C VAL A 44 -6.54 12.55 -7.56
N GLU A 45 -6.24 13.47 -8.48
CA GLU A 45 -6.82 14.80 -8.53
C GLU A 45 -8.29 14.76 -8.95
N SER A 46 -9.12 15.60 -8.33
CA SER A 46 -10.54 15.71 -8.62
C SER A 46 -10.79 16.28 -10.01
N LYS A 47 -11.77 15.71 -10.70
CA LYS A 47 -12.24 16.17 -12.02
C LYS A 47 -13.13 17.41 -11.96
N MET A 48 -13.33 17.99 -10.77
CA MET A 48 -14.11 19.23 -10.62
C MET A 48 -13.46 20.39 -11.38
N ILE A 49 -14.20 20.97 -12.32
CA ILE A 49 -13.77 22.10 -13.14
C ILE A 49 -13.84 23.40 -12.34
N TYR A 50 -14.95 23.63 -11.62
CA TYR A 50 -15.08 24.74 -10.69
C TYR A 50 -14.57 24.33 -9.31
N ARG A 51 -13.73 25.16 -8.71
CA ARG A 51 -13.15 24.94 -7.37
C ARG A 51 -13.28 26.20 -6.55
N LYS A 52 -13.88 26.08 -5.37
CA LYS A 52 -13.98 27.18 -4.42
C LYS A 52 -12.91 27.01 -3.34
N GLU A 53 -11.95 27.92 -3.34
CA GLU A 53 -10.91 27.98 -2.33
C GLU A 53 -11.43 28.52 -0.99
N GLY A 54 -10.69 28.26 0.08
CA GLY A 54 -11.00 28.76 1.43
C GLY A 54 -12.08 27.97 2.18
N ILE A 55 -12.64 26.91 1.59
CA ILE A 55 -13.51 25.95 2.27
C ILE A 55 -12.69 24.73 2.67
N TYR A 56 -12.80 24.32 3.92
CA TYR A 56 -12.08 23.16 4.47
C TYR A 56 -13.07 22.29 5.23
N MET A 57 -13.57 21.23 4.57
CA MET A 57 -14.57 20.33 5.12
C MET A 57 -14.01 19.52 6.29
N GLY A 58 -12.73 19.15 6.22
CA GLY A 58 -12.04 18.43 7.30
C GLY A 58 -11.59 19.31 8.48
N GLY A 59 -11.93 20.61 8.49
CA GLY A 59 -11.53 21.56 9.54
C GLY A 59 -10.03 21.87 9.60
N ASN A 60 -9.23 21.33 8.69
CA ASN A 60 -7.78 21.50 8.63
C ASN A 60 -7.34 21.88 7.21
N ARG A 61 -6.59 22.97 7.09
CA ARG A 61 -6.08 23.48 5.81
C ARG A 61 -5.10 22.55 5.11
N SER A 62 -4.48 21.63 5.84
CA SER A 62 -3.53 20.66 5.30
C SER A 62 -4.19 19.45 4.63
N ILE A 63 -5.51 19.29 4.76
CA ILE A 63 -6.26 18.22 4.08
C ILE A 63 -6.72 18.73 2.72
N PRO A 64 -6.26 18.14 1.61
CA PRO A 64 -6.68 18.57 0.27
C PRO A 64 -8.14 18.19 0.02
N GLU A 65 -8.96 19.17 -0.38
CA GLU A 65 -10.40 18.99 -0.69
C GLU A 65 -10.63 18.35 -2.07
N PHE A 66 -9.64 18.46 -2.96
CA PHE A 66 -9.74 18.03 -4.35
C PHE A 66 -8.79 16.87 -4.68
N GLU A 67 -8.23 16.18 -3.67
CA GLU A 67 -7.46 14.95 -3.87
C GLU A 67 -8.19 13.76 -3.23
N THR A 68 -8.16 12.62 -3.90
CA THR A 68 -8.67 11.36 -3.37
C THR A 68 -7.62 10.27 -3.45
N TYR A 69 -7.76 9.24 -2.62
CA TYR A 69 -6.89 8.07 -2.69
C TYR A 69 -7.60 6.92 -3.38
N ILE A 70 -7.00 6.41 -4.46
CA ILE A 70 -7.55 5.30 -5.23
C ILE A 70 -6.47 4.22 -5.36
N THR A 71 -6.87 2.95 -5.28
CA THR A 71 -5.96 1.82 -5.53
C THR A 71 -5.47 1.86 -6.96
N SER A 72 -4.15 1.87 -7.13
CA SER A 72 -3.49 1.99 -8.43
C SER A 72 -3.18 0.61 -9.02
N GLN A 73 -3.70 0.34 -10.21
CA GLN A 73 -3.36 -0.86 -10.98
C GLN A 73 -1.84 -0.96 -11.20
N THR A 74 -1.19 0.15 -11.57
CA THR A 74 0.24 0.19 -11.84
C THR A 74 1.05 -0.19 -10.61
N ARG A 75 0.70 0.35 -9.43
CA ARG A 75 1.40 0.00 -8.18
C ARG A 75 1.21 -1.46 -7.80
N VAL A 76 -0.01 -1.98 -7.90
CA VAL A 76 -0.28 -3.41 -7.65
C VAL A 76 0.53 -4.29 -8.59
N SER A 77 0.55 -3.98 -9.90
CA SER A 77 1.35 -4.71 -10.87
C SER A 77 2.84 -4.69 -10.55
N LYS A 78 3.39 -3.52 -10.17
CA LYS A 78 4.80 -3.40 -9.77
C LYS A 78 5.14 -4.24 -8.54
N VAL A 79 4.25 -4.28 -7.55
CA VAL A 79 4.44 -5.13 -6.37
C VAL A 79 4.46 -6.61 -6.75
N LEU A 80 3.53 -7.05 -7.58
CA LEU A 80 3.50 -8.44 -8.06
C LEU A 80 4.77 -8.80 -8.84
N GLN A 81 5.24 -7.90 -9.71
CA GLN A 81 6.50 -8.07 -10.43
C GLN A 81 7.70 -8.13 -9.48
N ALA A 82 7.79 -7.22 -8.51
CA ALA A 82 8.87 -7.20 -7.53
C ALA A 82 8.88 -8.47 -6.66
N LEU A 83 7.72 -9.01 -6.31
CA LEU A 83 7.61 -10.26 -5.57
C LEU A 83 7.99 -11.48 -6.42
N ASN A 84 7.55 -11.53 -7.69
CA ASN A 84 7.71 -12.70 -8.55
C ASN A 84 8.98 -12.72 -9.41
N ALA A 85 9.76 -11.64 -9.47
CA ALA A 85 11.00 -11.62 -10.26
C ALA A 85 11.92 -12.81 -9.88
N THR A 86 12.16 -13.69 -10.86
CA THR A 86 13.11 -14.80 -10.69
C THR A 86 14.53 -14.25 -10.91
N ILE A 87 15.52 -14.81 -10.20
CA ILE A 87 16.94 -14.47 -10.39
C ILE A 87 17.36 -14.88 -11.80
#